data_AF-A0AAW0VWJ5-F1
#
_entry.id   AF-A0AAW0VWJ5-F1
#
_cell.length_a   1.000
_cell.length_b   1.000
_cell.length_c   1.000
_cell.angle_alpha   90.00
_cell.angle_beta   90.00
_cell.angle_gamma   90.00
#
_symmetry.space_group_name_H-M   'P 1'
#
loop_
_entity.id
_entity.type
_entity.pdbx_description
1 polymer ?
#
loop_
_entity_poly.entity_id
_entity_poly.type
_entity_poly.pdbx_seq_one_letter_code
_entity_poly.pdbx_strand_id
1 'polypeptide(L)'
;PVWTMVGPYNEGDSLSLTCEVNGGRPPPRVTWWMKGEMIDDSYETPHPHTVINTLTLRELTRAHLHTVLVCRASNSNHTTHVHTSITIEMNFKPLSVIILASREAISAGREYELVCQSVGARPPASLTWWLDGVQLTNATVSTASNGNITLSKLLLVPSYSDGGKFLKCLAESPVIDHLPVQD
;
A
#
# COMPACT_ATOMS: atom_id res chain seq x y z
N PRO A 1 -15.98 -16.22 -11.76
CA PRO A 1 -15.59 -14.82 -11.52
C PRO A 1 -14.13 -14.60 -11.93
N VAL A 2 -13.85 -13.73 -12.90
CA VAL A 2 -12.48 -13.35 -13.24
C VAL A 2 -12.08 -12.24 -12.27
N TRP A 3 -11.23 -12.56 -11.30
CA TRP A 3 -10.70 -11.57 -10.37
C TRP A 3 -9.70 -10.68 -11.12
N THR A 4 -9.94 -9.37 -11.14
CA THR A 4 -9.03 -8.40 -11.76
C THR A 4 -7.97 -7.88 -10.78
N MET A 5 -8.08 -8.24 -9.50
CA MET A 5 -7.17 -7.82 -8.43
C MET A 5 -6.89 -8.95 -7.44
N VAL A 6 -5.71 -8.93 -6.80
CA VAL A 6 -5.31 -9.80 -5.68
C VAL A 6 -4.71 -9.00 -4.54
N GLY A 7 -4.91 -9.49 -3.31
CA GLY A 7 -4.50 -8.81 -2.10
C GLY A 7 -5.71 -8.21 -1.35
N PRO A 8 -5.48 -7.19 -0.50
CA PRO A 8 -4.23 -6.46 -0.33
C PRO A 8 -3.16 -7.28 0.42
N TYR A 9 -1.89 -7.13 0.01
CA TYR A 9 -0.72 -7.71 0.66
C TYR A 9 0.09 -6.68 1.42
N ASN A 10 0.82 -7.10 2.45
CA ASN A 10 1.79 -6.29 3.16
C ASN A 10 3.20 -6.41 2.54
N GLU A 11 4.09 -5.49 2.89
CA GLU A 11 5.49 -5.61 2.50
C GLU A 11 6.13 -6.85 3.13
N GLY A 12 6.88 -7.62 2.34
CA GLY A 12 7.49 -8.88 2.76
C GLY A 12 6.61 -10.11 2.56
N ASP A 13 5.31 -9.95 2.29
CA ASP A 13 4.42 -11.07 1.97
C ASP A 13 4.87 -11.81 0.70
N SER A 14 4.37 -13.04 0.53
CA SER A 14 4.55 -13.83 -0.70
C SER A 14 3.21 -14.07 -1.38
N LEU A 15 3.20 -13.97 -2.71
CA LEU A 15 2.03 -14.18 -3.57
C LEU A 15 2.27 -15.41 -4.45
N SER A 16 1.28 -16.31 -4.53
CA SER A 16 1.27 -17.44 -5.46
C SER A 16 0.04 -17.35 -6.36
N LEU A 17 0.27 -17.40 -7.68
CA LEU A 17 -0.77 -17.32 -8.70
C LEU A 17 -0.67 -18.50 -9.64
N THR A 18 -1.80 -19.19 -9.83
CA THR A 18 -1.90 -20.30 -10.76
C THR A 18 -2.70 -19.86 -11.97
N CYS A 19 -2.10 -20.01 -13.14
CA CYS A 19 -2.77 -19.85 -14.42
C CYS A 19 -2.99 -21.22 -15.05
N GLU A 20 -4.26 -21.58 -15.20
CA GLU A 20 -4.69 -22.83 -15.82
C GLU A 20 -5.29 -22.55 -17.19
N VAL A 21 -4.81 -23.27 -18.21
CA VAL A 21 -5.31 -23.19 -19.58
C VAL A 21 -5.79 -24.56 -20.00
N ASN A 22 -7.03 -24.61 -20.47
CA ASN A 22 -7.68 -25.82 -20.95
C ASN A 22 -7.85 -25.78 -22.48
N GLY A 23 -7.38 -26.82 -23.17
CA GLY A 23 -7.44 -26.97 -24.62
C GLY A 23 -6.20 -26.47 -25.37
N GLY A 24 -6.40 -26.18 -26.66
CA GLY A 24 -5.35 -25.75 -27.58
C GLY A 24 -4.78 -26.91 -28.43
N ARG A 25 -4.66 -26.66 -29.73
CA ARG A 25 -3.97 -27.54 -30.69
C ARG A 25 -3.02 -26.70 -31.55
N PRO A 26 -1.70 -26.92 -31.51
CA PRO A 26 -0.97 -27.76 -30.53
C PRO A 26 -1.16 -27.23 -29.08
N PRO A 27 -0.76 -28.01 -28.04
CA PRO A 27 -0.81 -27.55 -26.66
C PRO A 27 -0.12 -26.19 -26.48
N PRO A 28 -0.73 -25.23 -25.75
CA PRO A 28 -0.19 -23.89 -25.64
C PRO A 28 0.98 -23.82 -24.64
N ARG A 29 1.89 -22.86 -24.84
CA ARG A 29 2.82 -22.41 -23.79
C ARG A 29 2.09 -21.43 -22.88
N VAL A 30 2.27 -21.59 -21.56
CA VAL A 30 1.68 -20.69 -20.55
C VAL A 30 2.82 -19.97 -19.84
N THR A 31 2.80 -18.64 -19.90
CA THR A 31 3.89 -17.78 -19.41
C THR A 31 3.34 -16.62 -18.59
N TRP A 32 4.09 -16.19 -17.58
CA TRP A 32 3.78 -14.99 -16.80
C TRP A 32 4.63 -13.81 -17.24
N TRP A 33 4.00 -12.65 -17.25
CA TRP A 33 4.60 -11.39 -17.65
C TRP A 33 4.34 -10.33 -16.59
N MET A 34 5.35 -9.52 -16.32
CA MET A 34 5.28 -8.37 -15.42
C MET A 34 5.94 -7.18 -16.11
N LYS A 35 5.26 -6.03 -16.16
CA LYS A 35 5.80 -4.80 -16.78
C LYS A 35 6.29 -4.99 -18.23
N GLY A 36 5.68 -5.93 -18.96
CA GLY A 36 6.02 -6.24 -20.35
C GLY A 36 7.18 -7.22 -20.54
N GLU A 37 7.80 -7.70 -19.46
CA GLU A 37 8.85 -8.72 -19.50
C GLU A 37 8.31 -10.08 -19.06
N MET A 38 8.79 -11.15 -19.70
CA MET A 38 8.48 -12.52 -19.29
C MET A 38 9.27 -12.82 -18.01
N ILE A 39 8.56 -13.15 -16.94
CA ILE A 39 9.15 -13.43 -15.63
C ILE A 39 9.12 -14.91 -15.27
N ASP A 40 8.28 -15.69 -15.94
CA ASP A 40 8.24 -17.13 -15.77
C ASP A 40 7.65 -17.84 -17.00
N ASP A 41 8.27 -18.96 -17.38
CA ASP A 41 7.81 -19.89 -18.41
C ASP A 41 7.82 -21.35 -17.97
N SER A 42 7.86 -21.60 -16.65
CA SER A 42 7.84 -22.94 -16.07
C SER A 42 6.41 -23.49 -15.97
N TYR A 43 5.91 -24.03 -17.08
CA TYR A 43 4.59 -24.66 -17.14
C TYR A 43 4.65 -26.19 -17.12
N GLU A 44 3.60 -26.80 -16.59
CA GLU A 44 3.40 -28.24 -16.49
C GLU A 44 2.11 -28.67 -17.19
N THR A 45 2.05 -29.93 -17.61
CA THR A 45 0.86 -30.52 -18.23
C THR A 45 0.33 -31.68 -17.38
N PRO A 46 -0.39 -31.39 -16.27
CA PRO A 46 -0.81 -32.43 -15.32
C PRO A 46 -1.87 -33.37 -15.90
N HIS A 47 -2.67 -32.91 -16.86
CA HIS A 47 -3.70 -33.70 -17.54
C HIS A 47 -3.65 -33.48 -19.06
N PRO A 48 -4.19 -34.42 -19.85
CA PRO A 48 -4.39 -34.20 -21.29
C PRO A 48 -5.19 -32.92 -21.53
N HIS A 49 -4.67 -32.02 -22.36
CA HIS A 49 -5.26 -30.72 -22.69
C HIS A 49 -5.27 -29.67 -21.56
N THR A 50 -4.64 -29.91 -20.42
CA THR A 50 -4.51 -28.89 -19.37
C THR A 50 -3.05 -28.50 -19.21
N VAL A 51 -2.77 -27.20 -19.27
CA VAL A 51 -1.45 -26.62 -19.04
C VAL A 51 -1.55 -25.65 -17.87
N ILE A 52 -0.70 -25.81 -16.87
CA ILE A 52 -0.70 -25.01 -15.64
C ILE A 52 0.65 -24.34 -15.48
N ASN A 53 0.64 -23.05 -15.14
CA ASN A 53 1.83 -22.33 -14.70
C ASN A 53 1.54 -21.65 -13.36
N THR A 54 2.37 -21.93 -12.35
CA THR A 54 2.26 -21.32 -11.02
C THR A 54 3.41 -20.36 -10.76
N LEU A 55 3.11 -19.05 -10.76
CA LEU A 55 4.06 -18.00 -10.41
C LEU A 55 4.09 -17.79 -8.90
N THR A 56 5.28 -17.76 -8.31
CA THR A 56 5.48 -17.34 -6.92
C THR A 56 6.36 -16.09 -6.86
N LEU A 57 5.82 -14.99 -6.35
CA LEU A 57 6.57 -13.79 -6.00
C LEU A 57 6.81 -13.77 -4.49
N ARG A 58 8.07 -13.61 -4.09
CA ARG A 58 8.47 -13.53 -2.67
C ARG A 58 8.87 -12.11 -2.33
N GLU A 59 8.74 -11.77 -1.05
CA GLU A 59 9.18 -10.47 -0.51
C GLU A 59 8.59 -9.28 -1.28
N LEU A 60 7.26 -9.20 -1.31
CA LEU A 60 6.58 -8.11 -1.99
C LEU A 60 7.02 -6.75 -1.43
N THR A 61 7.51 -5.89 -2.31
CA THR A 61 7.86 -4.49 -2.01
C THR A 61 6.80 -3.51 -2.49
N ARG A 62 6.90 -2.25 -2.07
CA ARG A 62 5.99 -1.16 -2.50
C ARG A 62 5.90 -0.96 -4.01
N ALA A 63 6.95 -1.36 -4.74
CA ALA A 63 7.02 -1.27 -6.20
C ALA A 63 6.07 -2.25 -6.91
N HIS A 64 5.51 -3.24 -6.20
CA HIS A 64 4.51 -4.16 -6.72
C HIS A 64 3.09 -3.60 -6.69
N LEU A 65 2.83 -2.52 -5.95
CA LEU A 65 1.51 -1.92 -5.91
C LEU A 65 1.04 -1.52 -7.31
N HIS A 66 -0.19 -1.91 -7.64
CA HIS A 66 -0.81 -1.74 -8.95
C HIS A 66 0.00 -2.32 -10.12
N THR A 67 0.99 -3.17 -9.85
CA THR A 67 1.68 -3.91 -10.92
C THR A 67 0.70 -4.90 -11.50
N VAL A 68 0.60 -4.90 -12.83
CA VAL A 68 -0.23 -5.83 -13.58
C VAL A 68 0.60 -7.06 -13.94
N LEU A 69 0.13 -8.22 -13.50
CA LEU A 69 0.64 -9.53 -13.88
C LEU A 69 -0.24 -10.09 -14.97
N VAL A 70 0.37 -10.54 -16.06
CA VAL A 70 -0.34 -11.09 -17.22
C VAL A 70 0.04 -12.54 -17.40
N CYS A 71 -0.93 -13.44 -17.30
CA CYS A 71 -0.76 -14.80 -17.78
C CYS A 71 -1.10 -14.83 -19.27
N ARG A 72 -0.18 -15.35 -20.08
CA ARG A 72 -0.31 -15.44 -21.53
C ARG A 72 -0.20 -16.87 -22.02
N ALA A 73 -1.20 -17.29 -22.78
CA ALA A 73 -1.27 -18.59 -23.45
C ALA A 73 -1.05 -18.43 -24.97
N SER A 74 -0.10 -19.18 -25.53
CA SER A 74 0.21 -19.12 -26.97
C SER A 74 0.38 -20.53 -27.55
N ASN A 75 -0.40 -20.86 -28.60
CA ASN A 75 -0.32 -22.15 -29.30
C ASN A 75 0.43 -22.08 -30.65
N SER A 76 0.64 -20.89 -31.20
CA SER A 76 1.34 -20.70 -32.48
C SER A 76 1.83 -19.25 -32.60
N ASN A 77 2.81 -19.02 -33.48
CA ASN A 77 3.34 -17.67 -33.73
C ASN A 77 2.42 -16.79 -34.61
N HIS A 78 1.35 -17.35 -35.19
CA HIS A 78 0.47 -16.66 -36.15
C HIS A 78 -0.91 -16.33 -35.58
N THR A 79 -1.23 -16.77 -34.36
CA THR A 79 -2.51 -16.53 -33.70
C THR A 79 -2.39 -15.47 -32.61
N THR A 80 -3.46 -14.73 -32.38
CA THR A 80 -3.57 -13.85 -31.21
C THR A 80 -3.54 -14.69 -29.95
N HIS A 81 -2.60 -14.40 -29.05
CA HIS A 81 -2.51 -15.07 -27.77
C HIS A 81 -3.71 -14.70 -26.88
N VAL A 82 -4.19 -15.68 -26.11
CA VAL A 82 -5.18 -15.41 -25.05
C VAL A 82 -4.41 -15.01 -23.80
N HIS A 83 -4.91 -14.02 -23.08
CA HIS A 83 -4.31 -13.59 -21.83
C HIS A 83 -5.37 -13.19 -20.82
N THR A 84 -4.98 -13.25 -19.55
CA THR A 84 -5.72 -12.66 -18.44
C THR A 84 -4.74 -11.86 -17.59
N SER A 85 -5.24 -10.82 -16.93
CA SER A 85 -4.42 -9.90 -16.15
C SER A 85 -4.98 -9.73 -14.75
N ILE A 86 -4.08 -9.61 -13.78
CA ILE A 86 -4.43 -9.35 -12.39
C ILE A 86 -3.56 -8.24 -11.83
N THR A 87 -4.16 -7.36 -11.03
CA THR A 87 -3.49 -6.20 -10.44
C THR A 87 -3.21 -6.48 -8.96
N ILE A 88 -1.99 -6.20 -8.52
CA ILE A 88 -1.61 -6.39 -7.11
C ILE A 88 -2.07 -5.19 -6.28
N GLU A 89 -2.86 -5.46 -5.25
CA GLU A 89 -3.20 -4.50 -4.20
C GLU A 89 -2.29 -4.69 -2.98
N MET A 90 -1.92 -3.58 -2.34
CA MET A 90 -1.02 -3.60 -1.18
C MET A 90 -1.44 -2.63 -0.09
N ASN A 91 -1.07 -2.96 1.15
CA ASN A 91 -1.13 -2.06 2.29
C ASN A 91 0.30 -1.64 2.69
N PHE A 92 0.44 -0.39 3.16
CA PHE A 92 1.69 0.18 3.64
C PHE A 92 1.49 0.86 4.98
N LYS A 93 2.43 0.65 5.90
CA LYS A 93 2.55 1.47 7.10
C LYS A 93 3.01 2.89 6.73
N PRO A 94 2.75 3.90 7.59
CA PRO A 94 3.37 5.22 7.42
C PRO A 94 4.89 5.11 7.33
N LEU A 95 5.52 5.85 6.42
CA LEU A 95 6.97 5.95 6.37
C LEU A 95 7.51 6.96 7.38
N SER A 96 6.80 8.07 7.53
CA SER A 96 7.23 9.20 8.32
C SER A 96 6.01 10.00 8.77
N VAL A 97 6.11 10.61 9.94
CA VAL A 97 5.21 11.64 10.42
C VAL A 97 6.03 12.84 10.87
N ILE A 98 5.55 14.06 10.63
CA ILE A 98 6.20 15.30 11.03
C ILE A 98 5.16 16.36 11.42
N ILE A 99 5.45 17.13 12.46
CA ILE A 99 4.69 18.33 12.83
C ILE A 99 5.31 19.52 12.09
N LEU A 100 4.55 20.10 11.18
CA LEU A 100 4.87 21.31 10.44
C LEU A 100 4.60 22.55 11.34
N ALA A 101 5.48 22.80 12.31
CA ALA A 101 5.41 23.98 13.16
C ALA A 101 6.11 25.19 12.50
N SER A 102 5.60 26.40 12.77
CA SER A 102 6.36 27.61 12.47
C SER A 102 7.57 27.72 13.42
N ARG A 103 8.58 28.51 13.03
CA ARG A 103 9.76 28.75 13.88
C ARG A 103 9.46 29.60 15.14
N GLU A 104 8.21 30.03 15.33
CA GLU A 104 7.82 30.86 16.47
C GLU A 104 7.59 30.00 17.71
N ALA A 105 8.06 30.47 18.86
CA ALA A 105 7.79 29.83 20.13
C ALA A 105 6.29 29.93 20.45
N ILE A 106 5.69 28.79 20.81
CA ILE A 106 4.28 28.71 21.19
C ILE A 106 4.11 29.32 22.59
N SER A 107 3.26 30.35 22.68
CA SER A 107 2.97 31.10 23.92
C SER A 107 1.58 30.79 24.47
N ALA A 108 1.43 30.81 25.79
CA ALA A 108 0.15 30.56 26.45
C ALA A 108 -0.91 31.62 26.09
N GLY A 109 -2.18 31.19 26.01
CA GLY A 109 -3.34 32.03 25.76
C GLY A 109 -3.54 32.49 24.31
N ARG A 110 -2.64 32.13 23.39
CA ARG A 110 -2.77 32.39 21.96
C ARG A 110 -3.15 31.10 21.24
N GLU A 111 -4.01 31.22 20.23
CA GLU A 111 -4.38 30.10 19.36
C GLU A 111 -3.33 29.87 18.27
N TYR A 112 -3.00 28.61 18.03
CA TYR A 112 -2.10 28.16 16.97
C TYR A 112 -2.77 27.06 16.15
N GLU A 113 -2.66 27.15 14.82
CA GLU A 113 -2.96 26.04 13.91
C GLU A 113 -1.66 25.28 13.66
N LEU A 114 -1.60 24.03 14.14
CA LEU A 114 -0.49 23.12 13.92
C LEU A 114 -0.90 22.05 12.92
N VAL A 115 0.00 21.71 12.01
CA VAL A 115 -0.27 20.69 10.98
C VAL A 115 0.66 19.52 11.21
N CYS A 116 0.10 18.32 11.28
CA CYS A 116 0.84 17.07 11.27
C CYS A 116 0.68 16.41 9.90
N GLN A 117 1.78 15.93 9.34
CA GLN A 117 1.82 15.29 8.03
C GLN A 117 2.38 13.88 8.14
N SER A 118 1.61 12.89 7.69
CA SER A 118 2.06 11.51 7.48
C SER A 118 2.12 11.18 5.99
N VAL A 119 3.14 10.42 5.60
CA VAL A 119 3.42 10.08 4.19
C VAL A 119 3.59 8.57 4.04
N GLY A 120 3.07 8.03 2.94
CA GLY A 120 3.38 6.67 2.48
C GLY A 120 2.49 5.57 3.04
N ALA A 121 1.50 5.91 3.86
CA ALA A 121 0.53 4.93 4.33
C ALA A 121 -0.48 4.55 3.25
N ARG A 122 -0.86 3.28 3.20
CA ARG A 122 -1.98 2.78 2.39
C ARG A 122 -2.73 1.71 3.17
N PRO A 123 -4.04 1.86 3.42
CA PRO A 123 -4.85 3.07 3.25
C PRO A 123 -4.31 4.26 4.08
N PRO A 124 -4.84 5.49 3.89
CA PRO A 124 -4.39 6.67 4.62
C PRO A 124 -4.33 6.44 6.14
N ALA A 125 -3.25 6.92 6.78
CA ALA A 125 -3.01 6.72 8.21
C ALA A 125 -4.05 7.43 9.08
N SER A 126 -4.33 6.88 10.25
CA SER A 126 -4.99 7.58 11.35
C SER A 126 -3.97 8.48 12.05
N LEU A 127 -4.32 9.76 12.24
CA LEU A 127 -3.47 10.74 12.91
C LEU A 127 -4.06 11.14 14.26
N THR A 128 -3.25 11.09 15.32
CA THR A 128 -3.67 11.54 16.66
C THR A 128 -2.65 12.47 17.29
N TRP A 129 -3.14 13.42 18.07
CA TRP A 129 -2.33 14.44 18.74
C TRP A 129 -2.27 14.17 20.24
N TRP A 130 -1.10 14.35 20.84
CA TRP A 130 -0.86 14.06 22.25
C TRP A 130 -0.01 15.15 22.87
N LEU A 131 -0.44 15.68 24.02
CA LEU A 131 0.33 16.61 24.83
C LEU A 131 0.67 15.94 26.15
N ASP A 132 1.95 15.58 26.33
CA ASP A 132 2.46 14.92 27.54
C ASP A 132 1.63 13.70 27.99
N GLY A 133 1.21 12.89 27.01
CA GLY A 133 0.42 11.67 27.25
C GLY A 133 -1.10 11.88 27.30
N VAL A 134 -1.59 13.11 27.18
CA VAL A 134 -3.03 13.41 27.06
C VAL A 134 -3.41 13.58 25.60
N GLN A 135 -4.36 12.80 25.12
CA GLN A 135 -4.85 12.89 23.74
C GLN A 135 -5.67 14.17 23.54
N LEU A 136 -5.35 14.92 22.48
CA LEU A 136 -6.08 16.10 22.05
C LEU A 136 -7.06 15.73 20.94
N THR A 137 -8.30 16.22 21.04
CA THR A 137 -9.40 15.84 20.14
C THR A 137 -9.84 16.95 19.19
N ASN A 138 -9.40 18.20 19.41
CA ASN A 138 -9.75 19.35 18.57
C ASN A 138 -8.93 19.38 17.27
N ALA A 139 -8.94 18.28 16.53
CA ALA A 139 -8.18 18.11 15.30
C ALA A 139 -9.07 17.62 14.17
N THR A 140 -8.74 18.04 12.95
CA THR A 140 -9.35 17.56 11.72
C THR A 140 -8.35 16.71 10.95
N VAL A 141 -8.84 15.77 10.14
CA VAL A 141 -8.00 14.90 9.29
C VAL A 141 -8.46 15.03 7.84
N SER A 142 -7.50 15.11 6.93
CA SER A 142 -7.74 15.18 5.49
C SER A 142 -6.66 14.40 4.73
N THR A 143 -6.93 14.06 3.48
CA THR A 143 -5.96 13.37 2.62
C THR A 143 -5.59 14.25 1.43
N ALA A 144 -4.35 14.10 0.96
CA ALA A 144 -3.80 14.83 -0.17
C ALA A 144 -2.99 13.88 -1.07
N SER A 145 -2.58 14.34 -2.25
CA SER A 145 -1.73 13.60 -3.19
C SER A 145 -2.28 12.20 -3.52
N ASN A 146 -3.58 12.13 -3.86
CA ASN A 146 -4.31 10.90 -4.17
C ASN A 146 -4.28 9.86 -3.02
N GLY A 147 -4.25 10.31 -1.77
CA GLY A 147 -4.29 9.46 -0.59
C GLY A 147 -2.91 9.04 -0.05
N ASN A 148 -1.81 9.42 -0.70
CA ASN A 148 -0.46 9.13 -0.22
C ASN A 148 -0.04 9.98 1.00
N ILE A 149 -0.68 11.14 1.19
CA ILE A 149 -0.40 12.03 2.31
C ILE A 149 -1.67 12.15 3.16
N THR A 150 -1.54 11.91 4.46
CA THR A 150 -2.56 12.27 5.45
C THR A 150 -2.11 13.52 6.20
N LEU A 151 -2.98 14.51 6.31
CA LEU A 151 -2.76 15.72 7.09
C LEU A 151 -3.74 15.77 8.25
N SER A 152 -3.25 16.17 9.42
CA SER A 152 -4.11 16.55 10.54
C SER A 152 -3.84 17.99 10.95
N LYS A 153 -4.89 18.78 11.16
CA LYS A 153 -4.80 20.14 11.65
C LYS A 153 -5.34 20.21 13.07
N LEU A 154 -4.52 20.65 14.01
CA LEU A 154 -4.87 20.86 15.42
C LEU A 154 -4.96 22.36 15.70
N LEU A 155 -6.08 22.79 16.27
CA LEU A 155 -6.22 24.12 16.86
C LEU A 155 -5.88 24.03 18.34
N LEU A 156 -4.72 24.58 18.72
CA LEU A 156 -4.17 24.52 20.07
C LEU A 156 -4.19 25.90 20.73
N VAL A 157 -4.76 25.98 21.93
CA VAL A 157 -4.65 27.14 22.83
C VAL A 157 -3.92 26.69 24.10
N PRO A 158 -2.58 26.83 24.16
CA PRO A 158 -1.82 26.38 25.33
C PRO A 158 -2.14 27.22 26.56
N SER A 159 -2.10 26.59 27.72
CA SER A 159 -2.19 27.26 29.03
C SER A 159 -0.81 27.43 29.66
N TYR A 160 -0.73 28.21 30.75
CA TYR A 160 0.53 28.37 31.49
C TYR A 160 1.06 27.04 32.08
N SER A 161 0.17 26.08 32.36
CA SER A 161 0.57 24.76 32.87
C SER A 161 1.09 23.82 31.79
N ASP A 162 1.03 24.22 30.51
CA ASP A 162 1.55 23.46 29.38
C ASP A 162 3.02 23.80 29.06
N GLY A 163 3.61 24.74 29.80
CA GLY A 163 5.03 25.08 29.67
C GLY A 163 5.92 23.86 29.88
N GLY A 164 6.79 23.57 28.91
CA GLY A 164 7.73 22.45 28.95
C GLY A 164 7.14 21.09 28.57
N LYS A 165 5.83 21.01 28.28
CA LYS A 165 5.22 19.78 27.77
C LYS A 165 5.60 19.53 26.31
N PHE A 166 5.65 18.25 25.94
CA PHE A 166 5.95 17.83 24.58
C PHE A 166 4.66 17.48 23.83
N LEU A 167 4.47 18.16 22.69
CA LEU A 167 3.43 17.82 21.73
C LEU A 167 3.95 16.74 20.79
N LYS A 168 3.17 15.69 20.58
CA LYS A 168 3.46 14.59 19.66
C LYS A 168 2.33 14.40 18.67
N CYS A 169 2.69 13.96 17.47
CA CYS A 169 1.72 13.45 16.51
C CYS A 169 2.03 11.99 16.18
N LEU A 170 1.03 11.12 16.31
CA LEU A 170 1.15 9.69 16.01
C LEU A 170 0.43 9.37 14.71
N ALA A 171 1.08 8.57 13.87
CA ALA A 171 0.53 8.00 12.65
C ALA A 171 0.44 6.47 12.75
N GLU A 172 -0.76 5.94 12.56
CA GLU A 172 -1.06 4.51 12.65
C GLU A 172 -1.78 4.02 11.38
N SER A 173 -1.40 2.84 10.89
CA SER A 173 -2.13 2.18 9.81
C SER A 173 -3.41 1.55 10.37
N PRO A 174 -4.57 1.76 9.74
CA PRO A 174 -5.81 1.16 10.22
C PRO A 174 -5.92 -0.34 9.91
N VAL A 175 -4.98 -0.92 9.14
CA VAL A 175 -5.05 -2.33 8.68
C VAL A 175 -3.76 -3.13 8.88
N ILE A 176 -2.69 -2.51 9.36
CA ILE A 176 -1.42 -3.18 9.65
C ILE A 176 -1.11 -3.00 11.14
N ASP A 177 -0.91 -4.10 11.84
CA ASP A 177 -0.39 -4.08 13.21
C ASP A 177 1.08 -3.69 13.21
N HIS A 178 1.38 -2.49 13.71
CA HIS A 178 2.74 -1.96 13.83
C HIS A 178 2.82 -0.95 14.97
N LEU A 179 4.04 -0.72 15.49
CA LEU A 179 4.27 0.39 16.41
C LEU A 179 4.02 1.73 15.68
N PRO A 180 3.19 2.64 16.23
CA PRO A 180 2.90 3.91 15.59
C PRO A 180 4.16 4.72 15.30
N VAL A 181 4.19 5.40 14.15
CA VAL A 181 5.26 6.33 13.80
C VAL A 181 4.95 7.67 14.45
N GLN A 182 5.95 8.33 15.05
CA GLN A 182 5.74 9.54 15.83
C GLN A 182 6.79 10.62 15.55
N ASP A 183 6.39 11.87 15.72
CA ASP A 183 7.25 13.07 15.84
C ASP A 183 7.02 13.68 17.23
#